data_AF-A0A1C7MYY4-F1
#
_entry.id   AF-A0A1C7MYY4-F1
#
_cell.length_a   1.000
_cell.length_b   1.000
_cell.length_c   1.000
_cell.angle_alpha   90.00
_cell.angle_beta   90.00
_cell.angle_gamma   90.00
#
_symmetry.space_group_name_H-M   'P 1'
#
loop_
_entity.id
_entity.type
_entity.pdbx_description
1 polymer ?
#
loop_
_entity_poly.entity_id
_entity_poly.type
_entity_poly.pdbx_seq_one_letter_code
_entity_poly.pdbx_strand_id
1 'polypeptide(L)'
;MDIIDRARAAGQPILVHCQCGVARSATVIIAYVMKTFRLPMQEAYDHVKQLAPAINPNLSLLFQLREFEQALHAETKENTSGLLSRASSISTWKRKLSKTLFQPQPQPQPQESREWWKSKKVTFELNEPASPSVCY
;
A
#
# COMPACT_ATOMS: atom_id res chain seq x y z
N MET A 1 0.17 7.14 8.84
CA MET A 1 0.51 5.85 8.17
C MET A 1 0.60 4.70 9.18
N ASP A 2 0.38 4.99 10.47
CA ASP A 2 0.70 4.12 11.60
C ASP A 2 -0.19 2.88 11.70
N ILE A 3 -1.36 2.89 11.04
CA ILE A 3 -2.21 1.71 10.93
C ILE A 3 -1.53 0.61 10.11
N ILE A 4 -0.93 1.00 8.97
CA ILE A 4 -0.21 0.07 8.08
C ILE A 4 1.04 -0.46 8.78
N ASP A 5 1.79 0.42 9.44
CA ASP A 5 3.02 0.06 10.15
C ASP A 5 2.75 -0.89 11.33
N ARG A 6 1.71 -0.61 12.13
CA ARG A 6 1.32 -1.49 13.26
C ARG A 6 0.91 -2.88 12.80
N ALA A 7 0.08 -2.96 11.76
CA ALA A 7 -0.36 -4.25 11.23
C ALA A 7 0.82 -5.05 10.64
N ARG A 8 1.74 -4.37 9.95
CA ARG A 8 2.97 -4.99 9.45
C ARG A 8 3.87 -5.49 10.58
N ALA A 9 4.02 -4.73 11.66
CA ALA A 9 4.79 -5.15 12.83
C ALA A 9 4.16 -6.36 13.54
N ALA A 10 2.83 -6.43 13.56
CA ALA A 10 2.07 -7.57 14.08
C ALA A 10 2.02 -8.78 13.11
N GLY A 11 2.59 -8.67 11.91
CA GLY A 11 2.51 -9.71 10.87
C GLY A 11 1.09 -9.97 10.37
N GLN A 12 0.18 -9.01 10.52
CA GLN A 12 -1.23 -9.14 10.14
C GLN A 12 -1.45 -8.66 8.70
N PRO A 13 -2.26 -9.37 7.90
CA PRO A 13 -2.64 -8.91 6.57
C PRO A 13 -3.57 -7.70 6.67
N ILE A 14 -3.40 -6.74 5.75
CA ILE A 14 -4.26 -5.57 5.63
C ILE A 14 -4.81 -5.43 4.21
N LEU A 15 -6.03 -4.94 4.10
CA LEU A 15 -6.64 -4.53 2.84
C LEU A 15 -6.91 -3.03 2.87
N VAL A 16 -6.32 -2.30 1.92
CA VAL A 16 -6.60 -0.89 1.71
C VAL A 16 -7.43 -0.76 0.44
N HIS A 17 -8.69 -0.35 0.56
CA HIS A 17 -9.59 -0.20 -0.58
C HIS A 17 -10.29 1.16 -0.58
N CYS A 18 -10.79 1.55 -1.75
CA CYS A 18 -11.78 2.61 -1.90
C CYS A 18 -13.00 2.02 -2.59
N GLN A 19 -13.78 2.82 -3.31
CA GLN A 19 -14.94 2.31 -4.05
C GLN A 19 -14.53 1.35 -5.18
N CYS A 20 -13.66 1.79 -6.10
CA CYS A 20 -13.23 0.97 -7.25
C CYS A 20 -11.76 0.50 -7.14
N GLY A 21 -11.04 0.86 -6.08
CA GLY A 21 -9.62 0.51 -5.92
C GLY A 21 -8.63 1.24 -6.85
N VAL A 22 -9.09 2.17 -7.69
CA VAL A 22 -8.29 2.78 -8.78
C VAL A 22 -7.50 4.02 -8.35
N ALA A 23 -8.09 4.90 -7.53
CA ALA A 23 -7.54 6.24 -7.28
C ALA A 23 -7.14 6.48 -5.81
N ARG A 24 -8.13 6.63 -4.91
CA ARG A 24 -7.88 7.00 -3.49
C ARG A 24 -7.02 5.99 -2.75
N SER A 25 -7.39 4.70 -2.78
CA SER A 25 -6.59 3.64 -2.14
C SER A 25 -5.22 3.50 -2.77
N ALA A 26 -5.12 3.57 -4.10
CA ALA A 26 -3.84 3.51 -4.82
C ALA A 26 -2.89 4.63 -4.38
N THR A 27 -3.40 5.85 -4.21
CA THR A 27 -2.62 7.02 -3.75
C THR A 27 -2.04 6.78 -2.36
N VAL A 28 -2.84 6.23 -1.42
CA VAL A 28 -2.36 5.89 -0.07
C VAL A 28 -1.24 4.85 -0.12
N ILE A 29 -1.37 3.83 -0.97
CA ILE A 29 -0.33 2.80 -1.15
C ILE A 29 0.96 3.41 -1.73
N ILE A 30 0.86 4.27 -2.75
CA ILE A 30 2.01 4.96 -3.34
C ILE A 30 2.72 5.83 -2.28
N ALA A 31 1.97 6.64 -1.53
CA ALA A 31 2.51 7.46 -0.46
C ALA A 31 3.22 6.61 0.62
N TYR A 32 2.65 5.46 0.97
CA TYR A 32 3.26 4.54 1.92
C TYR A 32 4.58 3.96 1.39
N VAL A 33 4.65 3.57 0.12
CA VAL A 33 5.89 3.10 -0.53
C VAL A 33 6.95 4.21 -0.54
N MET A 34 6.57 5.44 -0.90
CA MET A 34 7.47 6.60 -0.88
C MET A 34 8.06 6.81 0.52
N LYS A 35 7.22 6.82 1.57
CA LYS A 35 7.66 7.01 2.96
C LYS A 35 8.60 5.88 3.43
N THR A 36 8.23 4.63 3.14
CA THR A 36 8.92 3.44 3.66
C THR A 36 10.26 3.19 2.98
N PHE A 37 10.33 3.40 1.66
CA PHE A 37 11.53 3.10 0.85
C PHE A 37 12.31 4.36 0.46
N ARG A 38 11.84 5.54 0.88
CA ARG A 38 12.43 6.84 0.52
C ARG A 38 12.61 6.99 -1.00
N LEU A 39 11.59 6.57 -1.74
CA LEU A 39 11.57 6.63 -3.20
C LEU A 39 10.92 7.93 -3.66
N PRO A 40 11.38 8.47 -4.81
CA PRO A 40 10.68 9.58 -5.41
C PRO A 40 9.30 9.16 -5.90
N MET A 41 8.40 10.14 -6.04
CA MET A 41 6.99 9.91 -6.35
C MET A 41 6.81 9.07 -7.61
N GLN A 42 7.56 9.39 -8.67
CA GLN A 42 7.48 8.69 -9.96
C GLN A 42 7.88 7.21 -9.85
N GLU A 43 9.00 6.91 -9.18
CA GLU A 43 9.46 5.53 -9.01
C GLU A 43 8.50 4.70 -8.16
N ALA A 44 7.94 5.30 -7.10
CA ALA A 44 6.94 4.64 -6.28
C ALA A 44 5.64 4.38 -7.07
N TYR A 45 5.19 5.34 -7.88
CA TYR A 45 4.05 5.19 -8.77
C TYR A 45 4.26 4.04 -9.76
N ASP A 46 5.38 4.04 -10.49
CA ASP A 46 5.69 3.03 -11.50
C ASP A 46 5.77 1.63 -10.87
N HIS A 47 6.31 1.54 -9.65
CA HIS A 47 6.35 0.29 -8.91
C HIS A 47 4.95 -0.24 -8.57
N VAL A 48 4.07 0.60 -8.02
CA VAL A 48 2.70 0.17 -7.68
C VAL A 48 1.92 -0.14 -8.97
N LYS A 49 2.17 0.59 -10.07
CA LYS A 49 1.56 0.34 -11.38
C LYS A 49 1.92 -1.03 -11.96
N GLN A 50 3.15 -1.50 -11.74
CA GLN A 50 3.57 -2.85 -12.16
C GLN A 50 2.83 -3.95 -11.40
N LEU A 51 2.54 -3.74 -10.11
CA LEU A 51 1.82 -4.71 -9.27
C LEU A 51 0.31 -4.66 -9.49
N ALA A 52 -0.23 -3.47 -9.74
CA ALA A 52 -1.65 -3.22 -9.92
C ALA A 52 -1.88 -2.38 -11.19
N PRO A 53 -1.93 -2.99 -12.38
CA PRO A 53 -2.06 -2.25 -13.65
C PRO A 53 -3.32 -1.37 -13.75
N ALA A 54 -4.36 -1.69 -12.98
CA ALA A 54 -5.62 -0.94 -12.95
C ALA A 54 -5.55 0.41 -12.21
N ILE A 55 -4.47 0.71 -11.48
CA ILE A 55 -4.40 1.98 -10.74
C ILE A 55 -4.37 3.17 -11.71
N ASN A 56 -5.13 4.21 -11.37
CA ASN A 56 -5.15 5.47 -12.08
C ASN A 56 -5.59 6.60 -11.12
N PRO A 57 -4.68 7.08 -10.25
CA PRO A 57 -4.92 8.25 -9.44
C PRO A 57 -5.28 9.46 -10.30
N ASN A 58 -6.26 10.25 -9.86
CA ASN A 58 -6.56 11.53 -10.47
C ASN A 58 -5.33 12.46 -10.38
N LEU A 59 -5.17 13.37 -11.33
CA LEU A 59 -4.11 14.38 -11.36
C LEU A 59 -4.03 15.19 -10.05
N SER A 60 -5.17 15.51 -9.42
CA SER A 60 -5.20 16.16 -8.11
C SER A 60 -4.49 15.34 -7.02
N LEU A 61 -4.68 14.02 -7.00
CA LEU A 61 -4.01 13.10 -6.07
C LEU A 61 -2.53 12.95 -6.39
N LEU A 62 -2.14 13.00 -7.67
CA LEU A 62 -0.74 13.02 -8.08
C LEU A 62 -0.02 14.29 -7.62
N PHE A 63 -0.68 15.45 -7.68
CA PHE A 63 -0.14 16.69 -7.11
C PHE A 63 0.04 16.59 -5.60
N GLN A 64 -0.96 16.06 -4.89
CA GLN A 64 -0.84 15.81 -3.44
C GLN A 64 0.32 14.86 -3.11
N LEU A 65 0.58 13.84 -3.94
CA LEU A 65 1.74 12.96 -3.77
C LEU A 65 3.06 13.70 -3.96
N ARG A 66 3.13 14.64 -4.91
CA ARG A 66 4.32 15.48 -5.11
C ARG A 66 4.54 16.43 -3.94
N GLU A 67 3.49 17.04 -3.40
CA GLU A 67 3.60 17.87 -2.18
C GLU A 67 4.06 17.03 -0.99
N PHE A 68 3.54 15.80 -0.86
CA PHE A 68 3.96 14.85 0.16
C PHE A 68 5.44 14.47 0.04
N GLU A 69 5.95 14.26 -1.19
CA GLU A 69 7.38 14.05 -1.43
C GLU A 69 8.24 15.20 -0.90
N GLN A 70 7.81 16.45 -1.11
CA GLN A 70 8.52 17.62 -0.61
C GLN A 70 8.51 17.68 0.92
N ALA A 71 7.37 17.38 1.55
CA ALA A 71 7.25 17.31 3.00
C ALA A 71 8.18 16.24 3.62
N LEU A 72 8.27 15.07 3.00
CA LEU A 72 9.20 14.00 3.44
C LEU A 72 10.68 14.42 3.36
N HIS A 73 11.04 15.19 2.33
CA HIS A 73 12.39 15.74 2.20
C HIS A 73 12.68 16.83 3.25
N ALA A 74 11.69 17.65 3.60
CA ALA A 74 11.83 18.66 4.65
C ALA A 74 12.06 18.02 6.02
N GLU A 75 11.27 17.00 6.38
CA GLU A 75 11.43 16.23 7.64
C GLU A 75 12.81 15.57 7.75
N THR A 76 13.41 15.19 6.62
CA THR A 76 14.77 14.63 6.61
C THR A 76 15.83 15.71 6.83
N LYS A 77 15.65 16.94 6.34
CA LYS A 77 16.63 18.03 6.48
C LYS A 77 16.79 18.53 7.91
N GLU A 78 15.71 18.60 8.68
CA GLU A 78 15.80 19.02 10.10
C GLU A 78 16.55 18.00 10.97
N ASN A 79 16.57 16.74 10.56
CA ASN A 79 17.27 15.66 11.26
C ASN A 79 18.71 15.41 10.76
N THR A 80 19.17 16.09 9.70
CA THR A 80 20.41 15.74 8.99
C THR A 80 21.25 16.97 8.64
N SER A 81 21.69 17.73 9.65
CA SER A 81 22.83 18.65 9.53
C SER A 81 24.19 17.93 9.49
N GLY A 82 24.22 16.60 9.50
CA GLY A 82 25.41 15.79 9.20
C GLY A 82 25.05 14.57 8.36
N LEU A 83 25.77 14.39 7.25
CA LEU A 83 25.76 13.24 6.32
C LEU A 83 24.73 13.31 5.18
N LEU A 84 25.12 14.04 4.15
CA LEU A 84 24.70 13.82 2.77
C LEU A 84 25.01 12.36 2.37
N SER A 85 23.99 11.57 2.08
CA SER A 85 24.13 10.42 1.18
C SER A 85 22.86 10.27 0.35
N ARG A 86 22.73 11.18 -0.62
CA ARG A 86 21.87 10.98 -1.78
C ARG A 86 22.43 9.79 -2.55
N ALA A 87 21.56 8.82 -2.83
CA ALA A 87 21.78 7.64 -3.66
C ALA A 87 22.60 6.51 -3.02
N SER A 88 21.89 5.50 -2.51
CA SER A 88 22.43 4.13 -2.51
C SER A 88 21.47 3.22 -3.28
N SER A 89 21.83 3.02 -4.55
CA SER A 89 21.41 1.97 -5.50
C SER A 89 19.95 1.51 -5.53
N ILE A 90 19.31 1.80 -6.67
CA ILE A 90 18.01 1.27 -7.11
C ILE A 90 17.89 -0.26 -6.96
N SER A 91 19.00 -0.99 -6.98
CA SER A 91 19.05 -2.45 -6.84
C SER A 91 18.79 -2.97 -5.43
N THR A 92 19.04 -2.18 -4.39
CA THR A 92 18.96 -2.63 -2.99
C THR A 92 17.51 -2.60 -2.48
N TRP A 93 16.78 -1.52 -2.77
CA TRP A 93 15.37 -1.44 -2.39
C TRP A 93 14.49 -2.34 -3.25
N LYS A 94 14.75 -2.51 -4.56
CA LYS A 94 14.01 -3.48 -5.41
C LYS A 94 14.07 -4.90 -4.84
N ARG A 95 15.24 -5.32 -4.32
CA ARG A 95 15.45 -6.62 -3.68
C ARG A 95 14.81 -6.73 -2.29
N LYS A 96 14.76 -5.64 -1.53
CA LYS A 96 14.13 -5.57 -0.21
C LYS A 96 12.61 -5.53 -0.35
N LEU A 97 12.09 -4.84 -1.34
CA LEU A 97 10.66 -4.62 -1.59
C LEU A 97 9.94 -5.89 -2.05
N SER A 98 10.55 -6.67 -2.96
CA SER A 98 10.02 -7.96 -3.42
C SER A 98 9.89 -9.03 -2.32
N LYS A 99 10.61 -8.85 -1.21
CA LYS A 99 10.57 -9.75 -0.05
C LYS A 99 9.67 -9.29 1.09
N THR A 100 9.22 -8.03 1.14
CA THR A 100 8.70 -7.47 2.41
C THR A 100 7.33 -6.79 2.33
N LEU A 101 6.82 -6.39 1.17
CA LEU A 101 5.51 -5.69 1.12
C LEU A 101 4.38 -6.48 0.48
N PHE A 102 4.65 -7.36 -0.47
CA PHE A 102 3.62 -8.08 -1.21
C PHE A 102 4.07 -9.49 -1.56
N GLN A 103 4.33 -10.31 -0.53
CA GLN A 103 4.50 -11.74 -0.73
C GLN A 103 3.13 -12.30 -1.19
N PRO A 104 3.03 -13.02 -2.33
CA PRO A 104 1.81 -13.74 -2.65
C PRO A 104 1.51 -14.70 -1.48
N GLN A 105 0.36 -14.54 -0.85
CA GLN A 105 -0.13 -15.52 0.11
C GLN A 105 -0.26 -16.86 -0.64
N PRO A 106 0.25 -17.98 -0.09
CA PRO A 106 0.08 -19.28 -0.73
C PRO A 106 -1.40 -19.50 -1.03
N GLN A 107 -1.71 -19.82 -2.29
CA GLN A 107 -3.09 -20.07 -2.70
C GLN A 107 -3.62 -21.26 -1.90
N PRO A 108 -4.76 -21.11 -1.19
CA PRO A 108 -5.35 -22.24 -0.50
C PRO A 108 -5.71 -23.31 -1.53
N GLN A 109 -5.33 -24.56 -1.23
CA GLN A 109 -5.64 -25.72 -2.04
C GLN A 109 -7.17 -25.83 -2.23
N PRO A 110 -7.67 -26.33 -3.37
CA PRO A 110 -9.08 -26.20 -3.79
C PRO A 110 -10.15 -26.65 -2.77
N GLN A 111 -9.80 -27.48 -1.79
CA GLN A 111 -10.72 -28.00 -0.77
C GLN A 111 -10.89 -27.06 0.45
N GLU A 112 -9.90 -26.22 0.79
CA GLU A 112 -9.95 -25.32 1.98
C GLU A 112 -10.77 -24.04 1.73
N SER A 113 -11.20 -23.83 0.49
CA SER A 113 -11.81 -22.59 0.00
C SER A 113 -13.15 -22.23 0.67
N ARG A 114 -13.89 -23.23 1.20
CA ARG A 114 -15.20 -22.97 1.81
C ARG A 114 -15.16 -22.58 3.29
N GLU A 115 -14.04 -22.80 3.98
CA GLU A 115 -13.95 -22.62 5.44
C GLU A 115 -12.74 -21.79 5.90
N TRP A 116 -11.94 -21.25 4.97
CA TRP A 116 -10.73 -20.48 5.29
C TRP A 116 -10.99 -19.29 6.23
N TRP A 117 -12.16 -18.64 6.12
CA TRP A 117 -12.56 -17.52 6.96
C TRP A 117 -13.02 -17.94 8.37
N LYS A 118 -13.40 -19.21 8.60
CA LYS A 118 -13.90 -19.71 9.89
C LYS A 118 -12.77 -19.94 10.90
N SER A 119 -11.56 -20.24 10.43
CA SER A 119 -10.40 -20.52 11.29
C SER A 119 -9.68 -19.26 11.80
N LYS A 120 -9.95 -18.10 11.19
CA LYS A 120 -9.57 -16.80 11.78
C LYS A 120 -10.79 -16.27 12.51
N LYS A 121 -10.70 -16.12 13.84
CA LYS A 121 -11.76 -15.47 14.65
C LYS A 121 -12.02 -14.04 14.13
N VAL A 122 -12.91 -13.93 13.15
CA VAL A 122 -13.58 -12.71 12.73
C VAL A 122 -15.02 -12.95 13.12
N THR A 123 -15.36 -12.63 14.36
CA THR A 123 -16.75 -12.54 14.79
C THR A 123 -17.35 -11.31 14.14
N PHE A 124 -18.08 -11.52 13.05
CA PHE A 124 -19.12 -10.60 12.60
C PHE A 124 -20.40 -11.43 12.52
N GLU A 125 -21.16 -11.45 13.62
CA GLU A 125 -22.50 -12.00 13.62
C GLU A 125 -23.41 -11.10 12.76
N LEU A 126 -23.84 -11.70 11.64
CA LEU A 126 -25.16 -11.67 11.00
C LEU A 126 -26.06 -10.45 11.25
N ASN A 127 -26.47 -9.78 10.17
CA ASN A 127 -27.79 -10.05 9.61
C ASN A 127 -27.93 -9.50 8.16
N GLU A 128 -28.20 -10.38 7.21
CA GLU A 128 -28.85 -10.07 5.93
C GLU A 128 -30.39 -9.94 6.17
N PRO A 129 -31.25 -9.41 5.26
CA PRO A 129 -31.14 -9.58 3.80
C PRO A 129 -31.64 -8.43 2.89
N ALA A 130 -31.34 -8.66 1.60
CA ALA A 130 -32.13 -8.33 0.42
C ALA A 130 -32.01 -6.94 -0.27
N SER A 131 -31.46 -7.05 -1.49
CA SER A 131 -31.92 -6.45 -2.76
C SER A 131 -31.26 -5.17 -3.30
N PRO A 132 -31.22 -5.04 -4.65
CA PRO A 132 -30.10 -4.46 -5.38
C PRO A 132 -30.34 -3.00 -5.75
N SER A 133 -29.27 -2.20 -5.73
CA SER A 133 -29.24 -0.89 -6.38
C SER A 133 -27.81 -0.61 -6.82
N VAL A 134 -27.53 -0.82 -8.11
CA VAL A 134 -27.34 0.26 -9.09
C VAL A 134 -26.17 1.16 -8.70
N CYS A 135 -25.04 0.93 -9.36
CA CYS A 135 -23.94 1.88 -9.42
C CYS A 135 -24.42 3.14 -10.16
N TYR A 136 -24.37 4.29 -9.49
CA TYR A 136 -24.11 5.59 -10.12
C TYR A 136 -22.71 6.04 -9.72
#